data_AF-A0A090TMB3-F1
#
_entry.id   AF-A0A090TMB3-F1
#
_cell.length_a   1.000
_cell.length_b   1.000
_cell.length_c   1.000
_cell.angle_alpha   90.00
_cell.angle_beta   90.00
_cell.angle_gamma   90.00
#
_symmetry.space_group_name_H-M   'P 1'
#
loop_
_entity.id
_entity.type
_entity.pdbx_description
1 polymer ?
#
loop_
_entity_poly.entity_id
_entity_poly.type
_entity_poly.pdbx_seq_one_letter_code
_entity_poly.pdbx_strand_id
1 'polypeptide(L)'
;MQSDNKPLATEWLPSVQDWLSYKAEEEFEADVKLTINQDVAAKINIYWLGTCIDNLIRNAIKYGVAPVSVNVVTSSNSLKIEVIDNGQLTAKDWRELRKPFVSKAGLGLGLTIVESMVGRMGGKMSLVGPPTTFILEIPCETDTATC
;
A
#
# COMPACT_ATOMS: atom_id res chain seq x y z
N MET A 1 2.44 0.73 -32.38
CA MET A 1 2.31 0.22 -31.00
C MET A 1 3.05 1.18 -30.07
N GLN A 2 2.39 2.25 -29.63
CA GLN A 2 2.98 3.26 -28.74
C GLN A 2 1.88 3.82 -27.84
N SER A 3 1.78 3.28 -26.62
CA SER A 3 1.09 3.80 -25.43
C SER A 3 1.34 2.71 -24.38
N ASP A 4 1.98 2.91 -23.23
CA ASP A 4 1.64 3.83 -22.17
C ASP A 4 2.83 4.02 -21.21
N ASN A 5 3.88 4.73 -21.64
CA ASN A 5 4.95 5.17 -20.73
C ASN A 5 4.80 6.64 -20.35
N LYS A 6 3.56 7.10 -20.17
CA LYS A 6 3.32 8.43 -19.58
C LYS A 6 3.64 8.33 -18.08
N PRO A 7 4.46 9.26 -17.55
CA PRO A 7 4.64 9.36 -16.11
C PRO A 7 3.27 9.53 -15.45
N LEU A 8 3.05 8.81 -14.36
CA LEU A 8 1.83 8.94 -13.57
C LEU A 8 1.74 10.39 -13.07
N ALA A 9 0.58 11.03 -13.25
CA ALA A 9 0.37 12.37 -12.73
C ALA A 9 0.52 12.35 -11.20
N THR A 10 1.36 13.24 -10.67
CA THR A 10 1.56 13.37 -9.22
C THR A 10 0.94 14.68 -8.75
N GLU A 11 0.28 14.63 -7.61
CA GLU A 11 -0.34 15.77 -6.95
C GLU A 11 0.16 15.84 -5.51
N TRP A 12 0.06 17.01 -4.89
CA TRP A 12 0.35 17.16 -3.48
C TRP A 12 -0.82 16.65 -2.66
N LEU A 13 -0.57 15.59 -1.89
CA LEU A 13 -1.43 15.17 -0.81
C LEU A 13 -1.05 16.01 0.43
N PRO A 14 -1.93 16.85 0.98
CA PRO A 14 -1.56 17.82 2.02
C PRO A 14 -1.29 17.18 3.39
N SER A 15 -1.99 16.09 3.72
CA SER A 15 -1.78 15.28 4.92
C SER A 15 -1.93 13.80 4.55
N VAL A 16 -0.87 13.03 4.75
CA VAL A 16 -0.90 11.57 4.59
C VAL A 16 -1.76 10.94 5.68
N GLN A 17 -1.68 11.48 6.91
CA GLN A 17 -2.44 10.98 8.05
C GLN A 17 -3.95 11.13 7.82
N ASP A 18 -4.43 12.33 7.53
CA ASP A 18 -5.87 12.60 7.39
C ASP A 18 -6.47 11.81 6.23
N TRP A 19 -5.74 11.71 5.12
CA TRP A 19 -6.16 10.94 3.97
C TRP A 19 -6.28 9.44 4.26
N LEU A 20 -5.32 8.87 4.99
CA LEU A 20 -5.39 7.46 5.39
C LEU A 20 -6.45 7.19 6.44
N SER A 21 -6.63 8.11 7.40
CA SER A 21 -7.68 8.00 8.42
C SER A 21 -9.06 7.99 7.76
N TYR A 22 -9.32 8.92 6.83
CA TYR A 22 -10.58 8.96 6.07
C TYR A 22 -10.81 7.65 5.32
N LYS A 23 -9.79 7.10 4.65
CA LYS A 23 -9.93 5.81 3.95
C LYS A 23 -10.15 4.65 4.92
N ALA A 24 -9.47 4.63 6.07
CA ALA A 24 -9.62 3.58 7.07
C ALA A 24 -11.04 3.57 7.67
N GLU A 25 -11.62 4.74 7.91
CA GLU A 25 -12.95 4.91 8.53
C GLU A 25 -14.10 4.71 7.54
N GLU A 26 -13.99 5.23 6.31
CA GLU A 26 -15.10 5.25 5.34
C GLU A 26 -15.14 4.01 4.43
N GLU A 27 -14.00 3.39 4.13
CA GLU A 27 -13.95 2.34 3.09
C GLU A 27 -13.92 0.90 3.61
N PHE A 28 -13.69 0.69 4.91
CA PHE A 28 -13.57 -0.64 5.50
C PHE A 28 -14.49 -0.82 6.71
N GLU A 29 -15.28 -1.89 6.70
CA GLU A 29 -16.17 -2.26 7.81
C GLU A 29 -15.41 -2.82 9.03
N ALA A 30 -14.11 -3.10 8.90
CA ALA A 30 -13.27 -3.68 9.94
C ALA A 30 -12.40 -2.61 10.61
N ASP A 31 -12.17 -2.75 11.92
CA ASP A 31 -11.28 -1.87 12.68
C ASP A 31 -9.82 -2.05 12.21
N VAL A 32 -9.37 -1.14 11.35
CA VAL A 32 -7.99 -1.09 10.84
C VAL A 32 -7.21 -0.06 11.64
N LYS A 33 -6.27 -0.54 12.46
CA LYS A 33 -5.44 0.35 13.25
C LYS A 33 -4.42 1.08 12.37
N LEU A 34 -4.55 2.40 12.25
CA LEU A 34 -3.58 3.25 11.58
C LEU A 34 -2.52 3.76 12.57
N THR A 35 -1.25 3.75 12.17
CA THR A 35 -0.15 4.39 12.88
C THR A 35 0.78 5.07 11.87
N ILE A 36 1.17 6.30 12.16
CA ILE A 36 2.10 7.07 11.33
C ILE A 36 3.16 7.70 12.25
N ASN A 37 4.42 7.68 11.85
CA ASN A 37 5.51 8.24 12.66
C ASN A 37 5.43 9.78 12.76
N GLN A 38 5.10 10.44 11.66
CA GLN A 38 4.90 11.89 11.56
C GLN A 38 4.06 12.19 10.32
N ASP A 39 3.14 13.14 10.43
CA ASP A 39 2.34 13.58 9.29
C ASP A 39 3.16 14.48 8.34
N VAL A 40 2.95 14.29 7.05
CA VAL A 40 3.65 15.00 5.97
C VAL A 40 2.70 15.28 4.82
N ALA A 41 2.99 16.35 4.08
CA ALA A 41 2.50 16.48 2.72
C ALA A 41 3.37 15.60 1.80
N ALA A 42 2.79 14.96 0.80
CA ALA A 42 3.53 14.10 -0.13
C ALA A 42 3.12 14.33 -1.58
N LYS A 43 4.10 14.51 -2.47
CA LYS A 43 3.89 14.62 -3.91
C LYS A 43 3.89 13.25 -4.55
N ILE A 44 2.70 12.69 -4.77
CA ILE A 44 2.52 11.30 -5.20
C ILE A 44 1.29 11.15 -6.10
N ASN A 45 1.16 10.01 -6.78
CA ASN A 45 -0.09 9.70 -7.46
C ASN A 45 -1.11 9.17 -6.44
N ILE A 46 -2.00 10.05 -5.97
CA ILE A 46 -2.97 9.76 -4.89
C ILE A 46 -3.91 8.62 -5.27
N TYR A 47 -4.41 8.61 -6.51
CA TYR A 47 -5.33 7.59 -7.01
C TYR A 47 -4.73 6.18 -6.99
N TRP A 48 -3.52 6.01 -7.53
CA TRP A 48 -2.85 4.71 -7.57
C TRP A 48 -2.33 4.29 -6.21
N LEU A 49 -1.87 5.23 -5.39
CA LEU A 49 -1.54 4.95 -3.99
C LEU A 49 -2.75 4.39 -3.24
N GLY A 50 -3.89 5.08 -3.32
CA GLY A 50 -5.14 4.65 -2.71
C GLY A 50 -5.54 3.26 -3.19
N THR A 51 -5.57 3.06 -4.50
CA THR A 51 -5.87 1.76 -5.11
C THR A 51 -4.95 0.65 -4.58
N CYS A 52 -3.65 0.92 -4.42
CA CYS A 52 -2.71 -0.06 -3.89
C CYS A 52 -3.03 -0.43 -2.44
N ILE A 53 -3.22 0.57 -1.58
CA ILE A 53 -3.53 0.38 -0.17
C ILE A 53 -4.85 -0.37 0.00
N ASP A 54 -5.88 -0.01 -0.78
CA ASP A 54 -7.20 -0.65 -0.72
C ASP A 54 -7.12 -2.13 -1.08
N ASN A 55 -6.33 -2.48 -2.09
CA ASN A 55 -6.12 -3.86 -2.46
C ASN A 55 -5.43 -4.65 -1.34
N LEU A 56 -4.42 -4.06 -0.68
CA LEU A 56 -3.72 -4.73 0.41
C LEU A 56 -4.60 -4.89 1.65
N ILE A 57 -5.34 -3.85 2.06
CA ILE A 57 -6.24 -3.91 3.22
C ILE A 57 -7.38 -4.90 2.96
N ARG A 58 -8.02 -4.87 1.78
CA ARG A 58 -9.06 -5.86 1.41
C ARG A 58 -8.52 -7.28 1.45
N ASN A 59 -7.28 -7.49 1.01
CA ASN A 59 -6.65 -8.80 1.07
C ASN A 59 -6.41 -9.26 2.51
N ALA A 60 -5.92 -8.37 3.38
CA ALA A 60 -5.69 -8.64 4.80
C ALA A 60 -7.01 -8.96 5.53
N ILE A 61 -8.08 -8.20 5.28
CA ILE A 61 -9.41 -8.44 5.88
C ILE A 61 -10.02 -9.76 5.40
N LYS A 62 -9.94 -10.04 4.09
CA LYS A 62 -10.65 -11.18 3.50
C LYS A 62 -9.90 -12.50 3.62
N TYR A 63 -8.57 -12.48 3.58
CA TYR A 63 -7.74 -13.69 3.53
C TYR A 63 -6.65 -13.74 4.60
N GLY A 64 -6.35 -12.63 5.25
CA GLY A 64 -5.40 -12.55 6.36
C GLY A 64 -6.05 -12.95 7.69
N VAL A 65 -5.35 -12.66 8.79
CA VAL A 65 -5.82 -12.94 10.15
C VAL A 65 -5.86 -11.64 10.95
N ALA A 66 -7.00 -11.33 11.56
CA ALA A 66 -7.14 -10.14 12.39
C ALA A 66 -6.22 -10.15 13.64
N PRO A 67 -5.85 -8.97 14.18
CA PRO A 67 -6.19 -7.63 13.70
C PRO A 67 -5.38 -7.24 12.45
N VAL A 68 -5.95 -6.32 11.67
CA VAL A 68 -5.28 -5.68 10.54
C VAL A 68 -4.79 -4.30 10.99
N SER A 69 -3.57 -3.94 10.62
CA SER A 69 -3.02 -2.61 10.91
C SER A 69 -2.23 -2.06 9.73
N VAL A 70 -2.21 -0.73 9.65
CA VAL A 70 -1.45 0.02 8.65
C VAL A 70 -0.43 0.88 9.40
N ASN A 71 0.84 0.64 9.16
CA ASN A 71 1.94 1.44 9.69
C ASN A 71 2.58 2.25 8.58
N VAL A 72 2.80 3.54 8.82
CA VAL A 72 3.38 4.46 7.85
C VAL A 72 4.63 5.10 8.44
N VAL A 73 5.74 4.93 7.74
CA VAL A 73 7.01 5.58 8.04
C VAL A 73 7.30 6.56 6.91
N THR A 74 7.25 7.84 7.25
CA THR A 74 7.53 8.96 6.35
C THR A 74 8.96 9.43 6.54
N SER A 75 9.54 9.91 5.45
CA SER A 75 10.89 10.49 5.37
C SER A 75 10.88 11.58 4.28
N SER A 76 11.88 12.46 4.27
CA SER A 76 11.94 13.60 3.33
C SER A 76 11.74 13.23 1.85
N ASN A 77 12.10 12.01 1.47
CA ASN A 77 12.16 11.56 0.08
C ASN A 77 11.43 10.23 -0.17
N SER A 78 10.69 9.70 0.80
CA SER A 78 9.95 8.44 0.61
C SER A 78 8.85 8.22 1.63
N LEU A 79 7.83 7.48 1.20
CA LEU A 79 6.82 6.88 2.05
C LEU A 79 7.01 5.36 2.09
N LYS A 80 7.08 4.80 3.29
CA LYS A 80 7.02 3.37 3.52
C LYS A 80 5.70 3.03 4.22
N ILE A 81 4.87 2.22 3.58
CA ILE A 81 3.55 1.81 4.08
C ILE A 81 3.56 0.30 4.29
N GLU A 82 3.18 -0.13 5.47
CA GLU A 82 3.17 -1.53 5.89
C GLU A 82 1.72 -1.92 6.21
N VAL A 83 1.17 -2.90 5.50
CA VAL A 83 -0.12 -3.51 5.81
C VAL A 83 0.15 -4.85 6.48
N ILE A 84 -0.26 -4.96 7.73
CA ILE A 84 0.12 -6.05 8.64
C ILE A 84 -1.14 -6.80 9.07
N ASP A 85 -1.08 -8.13 9.00
CA ASP A 85 -2.07 -9.04 9.56
C ASP A 85 -1.38 -10.22 10.28
N ASN A 86 -2.08 -10.90 11.19
CA ASN A 86 -1.54 -12.00 12.00
C ASN A 86 -1.35 -13.33 11.23
N GLY A 87 -1.43 -13.31 9.90
CA GLY A 87 -1.14 -14.44 9.06
C GLY A 87 0.31 -14.92 9.16
N GLN A 88 0.57 -16.03 8.47
CA GLN A 88 1.84 -16.77 8.54
C GLN A 88 2.65 -16.69 7.22
N LEU A 89 2.30 -15.78 6.32
CA LEU A 89 3.01 -15.64 5.06
C LEU A 89 4.42 -15.14 5.30
N THR A 90 5.35 -15.66 4.51
CA THR A 90 6.77 -15.35 4.57
C THR A 90 7.25 -14.81 3.22
N ALA A 91 8.47 -14.28 3.18
CA ALA A 91 9.10 -13.83 1.94
C ALA A 91 9.20 -14.93 0.86
N LYS A 92 9.18 -16.21 1.24
CA LYS A 92 9.22 -17.35 0.30
C LYS A 92 7.92 -17.49 -0.48
N ASP A 93 6.79 -17.13 0.12
CA ASP A 93 5.46 -17.23 -0.47
C ASP A 93 5.23 -16.15 -1.54
N TRP A 94 6.02 -15.07 -1.51
CA TRP A 94 5.93 -13.96 -2.45
C TRP A 94 5.98 -14.40 -3.93
N ARG A 95 6.86 -15.35 -4.25
CA ARG A 95 7.03 -15.83 -5.64
C ARG A 95 5.79 -16.55 -6.17
N GLU A 96 5.06 -17.24 -5.30
CA GLU A 96 3.82 -17.94 -5.65
C GLU A 96 2.65 -16.96 -5.77
N LEU A 97 2.55 -16.02 -4.82
CA LEU A 97 1.45 -15.04 -4.74
C LEU A 97 1.39 -14.07 -5.92
N ARG A 98 2.54 -13.73 -6.52
CA ARG A 98 2.63 -12.85 -7.70
C ARG A 98 2.33 -13.54 -9.03
N LYS A 99 2.10 -14.85 -9.06
CA LYS A 99 1.80 -15.53 -10.32
C LYS A 99 0.38 -15.15 -10.78
N PRO A 100 0.22 -14.65 -12.03
CA PRO A 100 -1.09 -14.32 -12.57
C PRO A 100 -2.03 -15.53 -12.50
N PHE A 101 -3.29 -15.33 -12.10
CA PHE A 101 -4.34 -16.35 -12.07
C PHE A 101 -4.17 -17.51 -11.07
N VAL A 102 -3.15 -17.52 -10.20
CA VAL A 102 -2.87 -18.66 -9.29
C VAL A 102 -3.68 -18.62 -7.98
N SER A 103 -4.36 -17.53 -7.66
CA SER A 103 -5.14 -17.50 -6.42
C SER A 103 -6.47 -18.22 -6.58
N LYS A 104 -6.60 -19.43 -6.01
CA LYS A 104 -7.88 -20.10 -5.68
C LYS A 104 -8.85 -19.21 -4.88
N ALA A 105 -8.37 -18.06 -4.40
CA ALA A 105 -9.08 -17.10 -3.58
C ALA A 105 -9.10 -15.67 -4.18
N GLY A 106 -8.83 -15.42 -5.47
CA GLY A 106 -8.97 -14.06 -6.06
C GLY A 106 -7.93 -12.99 -5.67
N LEU A 107 -6.91 -13.31 -4.88
CA LEU A 107 -5.77 -12.44 -4.50
C LEU A 107 -4.90 -11.95 -5.69
N GLY A 108 -4.80 -12.74 -6.75
CA GLY A 108 -3.77 -12.58 -7.79
C GLY A 108 -3.93 -11.34 -8.67
N LEU A 109 -5.16 -10.82 -8.83
CA LEU A 109 -5.39 -9.58 -9.58
C LEU A 109 -4.96 -8.35 -8.77
N GLY A 110 -5.30 -8.30 -7.48
CA GLY A 110 -4.97 -7.16 -6.62
C GLY A 110 -3.47 -6.98 -6.44
N LEU A 111 -2.74 -8.05 -6.12
CA LEU A 111 -1.28 -7.96 -5.89
C LEU A 111 -0.50 -7.62 -7.17
N THR A 112 -0.96 -8.11 -8.34
CA THR A 112 -0.34 -7.77 -9.63
C THR A 112 -0.52 -6.29 -9.97
N ILE A 113 -1.71 -5.72 -9.69
CA ILE A 113 -1.97 -4.28 -9.87
C ILE A 113 -1.07 -3.47 -8.94
N VAL A 114 -0.99 -3.86 -7.67
CA VAL A 114 -0.15 -3.17 -6.69
C VAL A 114 1.32 -3.17 -7.13
N GLU A 115 1.88 -4.34 -7.49
CA GLU A 115 3.27 -4.46 -7.94
C GLU A 115 3.54 -3.59 -9.18
N SER A 116 2.64 -3.62 -10.16
CA SER A 116 2.77 -2.84 -11.40
C SER A 116 2.72 -1.33 -11.13
N MET A 117 1.76 -0.86 -10.32
CA MET A 117 1.58 0.57 -10.07
C MET A 117 2.66 1.14 -9.16
N VAL A 118 3.08 0.39 -8.14
CA VAL A 118 4.20 0.75 -7.28
C VAL A 118 5.49 0.86 -8.11
N GLY A 119 5.74 -0.09 -9.02
CA GLY A 119 6.87 -0.01 -9.95
C GLY A 119 6.81 1.22 -10.85
N ARG A 120 5.62 1.62 -11.33
CA ARG A 120 5.43 2.84 -12.13
C ARG A 120 5.61 4.13 -11.33
N MET A 121 5.42 4.08 -10.01
CA MET A 121 5.76 5.18 -9.08
C MET A 121 7.25 5.17 -8.69
N GLY A 122 8.07 4.29 -9.27
CA GLY A 122 9.49 4.14 -8.92
C GLY A 122 9.73 3.43 -7.59
N GLY A 123 8.69 2.87 -6.99
CA GLY A 123 8.74 2.17 -5.72
C GLY A 123 9.00 0.67 -5.84
N LYS A 124 9.00 0.02 -4.68
CA LYS A 124 9.09 -1.44 -4.54
C LYS A 124 8.02 -1.96 -3.59
N MET A 125 7.57 -3.18 -3.86
CA MET A 125 6.72 -3.95 -2.98
C MET A 125 7.46 -5.17 -2.47
N SER A 126 7.31 -5.50 -1.19
CA SER A 126 7.86 -6.71 -0.59
C SER A 126 6.90 -7.35 0.41
N LEU A 127 7.14 -8.62 0.72
CA LEU A 127 6.39 -9.39 1.72
C LEU A 127 7.37 -9.94 2.74
N VAL A 128 7.12 -9.66 4.02
CA VAL A 128 7.88 -10.20 5.15
C VAL A 128 6.90 -10.83 6.16
N GLY A 129 7.43 -11.65 7.07
CA GLY A 129 6.64 -12.25 8.15
C GLY A 129 7.26 -13.53 8.70
N PRO A 130 6.60 -14.16 9.69
CA PRO A 130 5.39 -13.68 10.38
C PRO A 130 5.67 -12.50 11.36
N PRO A 131 4.67 -11.62 11.65
CA PRO A 131 3.33 -11.59 11.07
C PRO A 131 3.36 -11.20 9.58
N THR A 132 2.38 -11.65 8.79
CA THR A 132 2.25 -11.29 7.37
C THR A 132 2.28 -9.76 7.23
N THR A 133 3.26 -9.25 6.49
CA THR A 133 3.44 -7.81 6.32
C THR A 133 3.78 -7.50 4.87
N PHE A 134 2.86 -6.84 4.17
CA PHE A 134 3.11 -6.27 2.85
C PHE A 134 3.68 -4.86 3.01
N ILE A 135 4.82 -4.61 2.39
CA ILE A 135 5.55 -3.33 2.49
C ILE A 135 5.58 -2.68 1.11
N LEU A 136 5.09 -1.45 1.03
CA LEU A 136 5.22 -0.55 -0.12
C LEU A 136 6.23 0.54 0.23
N GLU A 137 7.28 0.69 -0.57
CA GLU A 137 8.24 1.79 -0.46
C GLU A 137 8.17 2.62 -1.72
N ILE A 138 7.72 3.87 -1.61
CA ILE A 138 7.49 4.76 -2.74
C ILE A 138 8.37 6.01 -2.57
N PRO A 139 9.33 6.24 -3.48
CA PRO A 139 10.05 7.51 -3.54
C PRO A 139 9.09 8.64 -3.89
N CYS A 140 9.07 9.68 -3.06
CA CYS A 140 8.27 10.86 -3.31
C CYS A 140 8.85 12.04 -2.54
N GLU A 141 8.63 13.24 -3.06
CA GLU A 141 8.95 14.47 -2.35
C GLU A 141 7.94 14.63 -1.20
N THR A 142 8.43 14.87 0.02
CA THR A 142 7.57 15.17 1.17
C THR A 142 7.92 16.52 1.76
N ASP A 143 6.92 17.20 2.32
CA ASP A 143 7.07 18.45 3.07
C ASP A 143 6.27 18.38 4.37
N THR A 144 6.39 19.41 5.20
CA THR A 144 5.57 19.57 6.40
C THR A 144 4.10 19.62 6.00
N ALA A 145 3.26 18.82 6.64
CA ALA A 145 1.82 18.86 6.40
C ALA A 145 1.28 20.26 6.72
N THR A 146 0.55 20.85 5.78
CA THR A 146 -0.22 22.08 5.99
C THR A 146 -1.67 21.69 6.23
N CYS A 147 -2.09 21.78 7.49
CA CYS A 147 -3.49 21.69 7.91
C CYS A 147 -4.32 22.87 7.41
#